data_AF-A0A9E0BB12-F1
#
_entry.id   AF-A0A9E0BB12-F1
#
_cell.length_a   1.000
_cell.length_b   1.000
_cell.length_c   1.000
_cell.angle_alpha   90.00
_cell.angle_beta   90.00
_cell.angle_gamma   90.00
#
_symmetry.space_group_name_H-M   'P 1'
#
loop_
_entity.id
_entity.type
_entity.pdbx_description
1 polymer ?
#
loop_
_entity_poly.entity_id
_entity_poly.type
_entity_poly.pdbx_seq_one_letter_code
_entity_poly.pdbx_strand_id
1 'polypeptide(L)'
;IMVALKHYKEHVKAAVAAGADVIISGAGLPIDLPALVDKACQTKIAPIVSSKRAAQLILKMWSHKYDRTADFIVIEGPKAGGHLGFSNEQLNNTASLDFDNEITNIIECKKEYEDKYSKKIPVIVAGGIFDKQDIIHAINLGADGVQIASRFVATKECDASPAYKQAYINARQEDVQIIQSPVGMPGRALRNAFIKQLDNSRIPISKCYNCLEKCNPAKVPYCITKALINAVKGDVDNGLIFCGDNVGRINEITTVNSLMKELTE
;
A
#
# COMPACT_ATOMS: atom_id res chain seq x y z
N ILE A 1 4.39 -8.07 1.16
CA ILE A 1 5.16 -8.12 2.42
C ILE A 1 5.93 -6.81 2.59
N MET A 2 5.78 -6.13 3.72
CA MET A 2 6.43 -4.83 3.96
C MET A 2 7.89 -4.99 4.35
N VAL A 3 8.79 -4.22 3.72
CA VAL A 3 10.24 -4.20 4.03
C VAL A 3 10.50 -3.71 5.46
N ALA A 4 9.63 -2.85 6.00
CA ALA A 4 9.75 -2.31 7.35
C ALA A 4 9.53 -3.35 8.48
N LEU A 5 9.04 -4.55 8.17
CA LEU A 5 8.81 -5.59 9.17
C LEU A 5 10.13 -6.13 9.72
N LYS A 6 10.15 -6.43 11.02
CA LYS A 6 11.32 -6.98 11.71
C LYS A 6 11.82 -8.29 11.10
N HIS A 7 10.88 -9.18 10.75
CA HIS A 7 11.16 -10.50 10.19
C HIS A 7 10.89 -10.55 8.69
N TYR A 8 11.22 -9.48 7.95
CA TYR A 8 10.92 -9.38 6.51
C TYR A 8 11.45 -10.57 5.72
N LYS A 9 12.71 -10.99 5.94
CA LYS A 9 13.35 -12.08 5.20
C LYS A 9 12.68 -13.43 5.47
N GLU A 10 12.36 -13.69 6.73
CA GLU A 10 11.70 -14.90 7.19
C GLU A 10 10.28 -14.98 6.65
N HIS A 11 9.51 -13.88 6.69
CA HIS A 11 8.17 -13.83 6.12
C HIS A 11 8.17 -14.08 4.61
N VAL A 12 9.13 -13.50 3.86
CA VAL A 12 9.25 -13.76 2.42
C VAL A 12 9.55 -15.24 2.17
N LYS A 13 10.57 -15.81 2.84
CA LYS A 13 10.94 -17.22 2.66
C LYS A 13 9.80 -18.16 3.04
N ALA A 14 9.08 -17.88 4.13
CA ALA A 14 7.94 -18.66 4.55
C ALA A 14 6.79 -18.61 3.52
N ALA A 15 6.50 -17.42 2.96
CA ALA A 15 5.48 -17.28 1.92
C ALA A 15 5.84 -18.01 0.63
N VAL A 16 7.12 -17.96 0.20
CA VAL A 16 7.62 -18.74 -0.94
C VAL A 16 7.51 -20.24 -0.67
N ALA A 17 7.93 -20.70 0.52
CA ALA A 17 7.84 -22.10 0.89
C ALA A 17 6.38 -22.61 0.98
N ALA A 18 5.44 -21.72 1.33
CA ALA A 18 4.02 -22.01 1.33
C ALA A 18 3.39 -22.03 -0.09
N GLY A 19 4.18 -21.74 -1.15
CA GLY A 19 3.72 -21.78 -2.53
C GLY A 19 3.01 -20.52 -3.00
N ALA A 20 3.31 -19.34 -2.42
CA ALA A 20 2.73 -18.08 -2.90
C ALA A 20 3.09 -17.84 -4.39
N ASP A 21 2.10 -17.48 -5.21
CA ASP A 21 2.31 -17.16 -6.63
C ASP A 21 3.15 -15.89 -6.82
N VAL A 22 3.04 -14.94 -5.90
CA VAL A 22 3.71 -13.65 -5.98
C VAL A 22 4.05 -13.07 -4.60
N ILE A 23 5.22 -12.45 -4.50
CA ILE A 23 5.60 -11.56 -3.41
C ILE A 23 5.63 -10.12 -3.91
N ILE A 24 4.62 -9.33 -3.52
CA ILE A 24 4.59 -7.88 -3.72
C ILE A 24 5.19 -7.20 -2.48
N SER A 25 6.23 -6.38 -2.64
CA SER A 25 6.90 -5.73 -1.49
C SER A 25 6.97 -4.21 -1.60
N GLY A 26 6.64 -3.53 -0.50
CA GLY A 26 6.63 -2.07 -0.36
C GLY A 26 7.00 -1.62 1.06
N ALA A 27 6.64 -0.39 1.43
CA ALA A 27 7.02 0.24 2.72
C ALA A 27 8.55 0.23 2.96
N GLY A 28 9.31 0.59 1.92
CA GLY A 28 10.76 0.51 1.85
C GLY A 28 11.22 -0.02 0.49
N LEU A 29 12.52 0.02 0.23
CA LEU A 29 13.09 -0.49 -1.03
C LEU A 29 13.40 -1.99 -0.89
N PRO A 30 12.74 -2.90 -1.62
CA PRO A 30 12.93 -4.35 -1.51
C PRO A 30 14.19 -4.82 -2.26
N ILE A 31 15.34 -4.22 -1.97
CA ILE A 31 16.60 -4.49 -2.68
C ILE A 31 17.00 -5.96 -2.63
N ASP A 32 16.88 -6.58 -1.45
CA ASP A 32 17.30 -7.98 -1.24
C ASP A 32 16.27 -9.01 -1.73
N LEU A 33 15.07 -8.59 -2.18
CA LEU A 33 13.97 -9.51 -2.53
C LEU A 33 14.36 -10.59 -3.56
N PRO A 34 15.10 -10.28 -4.65
CA PRO A 34 15.55 -11.30 -5.60
C PRO A 34 16.39 -12.41 -4.99
N ALA A 35 17.11 -12.15 -3.90
CA ALA A 35 17.93 -13.14 -3.20
C ALA A 35 17.13 -14.04 -2.26
N LEU A 36 15.90 -13.63 -1.91
CA LEU A 36 15.03 -14.35 -0.99
C LEU A 36 14.08 -15.32 -1.72
N VAL A 37 13.96 -15.18 -3.03
CA VAL A 37 13.13 -16.01 -3.90
C VAL A 37 14.03 -16.63 -4.95
N ASP A 38 14.19 -17.95 -4.95
CA ASP A 38 15.03 -18.62 -5.95
C ASP A 38 14.49 -18.37 -7.38
N LYS A 39 15.38 -18.32 -8.38
CA LYS A 39 14.97 -18.19 -9.80
C LYS A 39 14.26 -19.45 -10.29
N ALA A 40 14.52 -20.61 -9.69
CA ALA A 40 13.84 -21.87 -9.98
C ALA A 40 12.44 -21.95 -9.36
N CYS A 41 12.13 -21.10 -8.37
CA CYS A 41 10.78 -21.02 -7.81
C CYS A 41 9.83 -20.34 -8.80
N GLN A 42 8.59 -20.83 -8.88
CA GLN A 42 7.54 -20.21 -9.70
C GLN A 42 7.04 -18.87 -9.12
N THR A 43 7.32 -18.61 -7.85
CA THR A 43 6.93 -17.37 -7.16
C THR A 43 7.52 -16.14 -7.84
N LYS A 44 6.64 -15.26 -8.30
CA LYS A 44 6.96 -13.96 -8.90
C LYS A 44 7.32 -12.93 -7.85
N ILE A 45 8.10 -11.92 -8.23
CA ILE A 45 8.46 -10.79 -7.37
C ILE A 45 8.10 -9.45 -8.00
N ALA A 46 7.49 -8.57 -7.22
CA ALA A 46 7.07 -7.24 -7.66
C ALA A 46 7.35 -6.18 -6.60
N PRO A 47 8.04 -5.07 -6.93
CA PRO A 47 8.14 -3.93 -6.03
C PRO A 47 6.89 -3.03 -6.13
N ILE A 48 6.55 -2.39 -5.02
CA ILE A 48 5.70 -1.19 -4.99
C ILE A 48 6.60 0.04 -5.06
N VAL A 49 6.30 0.96 -5.98
CA VAL A 49 7.05 2.20 -6.20
C VAL A 49 6.11 3.39 -6.32
N SER A 50 6.56 4.57 -5.89
CA SER A 50 5.81 5.82 -6.01
C SER A 50 6.55 6.87 -6.84
N SER A 51 7.69 6.51 -7.44
CA SER A 51 8.45 7.37 -8.35
C SER A 51 9.37 6.57 -9.29
N LYS A 52 9.69 7.16 -10.45
CA LYS A 52 10.70 6.73 -11.42
C LYS A 52 12.05 6.57 -10.75
N ARG A 53 12.41 7.48 -9.83
CA ARG A 53 13.67 7.37 -9.07
C ARG A 53 13.74 6.06 -8.29
N ALA A 54 12.67 5.70 -7.57
CA ALA A 54 12.60 4.45 -6.82
C ALA A 54 12.59 3.23 -7.75
N ALA A 55 11.80 3.27 -8.83
CA ALA A 55 11.74 2.21 -9.83
C ALA A 55 13.11 1.94 -10.47
N GLN A 56 13.76 2.99 -10.97
CA GLN A 56 15.08 2.92 -11.59
C GLN A 56 16.12 2.35 -10.63
N LEU A 57 16.12 2.78 -9.36
CA LEU A 57 17.06 2.28 -8.36
C LEU A 57 16.85 0.79 -8.10
N ILE A 58 15.60 0.35 -7.87
CA ILE A 58 15.28 -1.04 -7.59
C ILE A 58 15.67 -1.93 -8.78
N LEU A 59 15.22 -1.59 -9.99
CA LEU A 59 15.51 -2.37 -11.19
C LEU A 59 17.02 -2.42 -11.48
N LYS A 60 17.72 -1.30 -11.34
CA LYS A 60 19.19 -1.24 -11.49
C LYS A 60 19.89 -2.17 -10.49
N MET A 61 19.51 -2.11 -9.23
CA MET A 61 20.11 -2.93 -8.18
C MET A 61 19.79 -4.41 -8.37
N TRP A 62 18.55 -4.74 -8.75
CA TRP A 62 18.16 -6.12 -9.02
C TRP A 62 18.94 -6.69 -10.19
N SER A 63 19.06 -5.91 -11.28
CA SER A 63 19.82 -6.31 -12.46
C SER A 63 21.30 -6.47 -12.16
N HIS A 64 21.91 -5.50 -11.47
CA HIS A 64 23.35 -5.52 -11.20
C HIS A 64 23.77 -6.58 -10.16
N LYS A 65 22.98 -6.77 -9.09
CA LYS A 65 23.37 -7.67 -8.00
C LYS A 65 22.93 -9.11 -8.18
N TYR A 66 21.82 -9.34 -8.86
CA TYR A 66 21.16 -10.66 -8.91
C TYR A 66 20.90 -11.16 -10.33
N ASP A 67 21.24 -10.35 -11.33
CA ASP A 67 20.90 -10.60 -12.73
C ASP A 67 19.43 -11.01 -12.90
N ARG A 68 18.54 -10.21 -12.29
CA ARG A 68 17.10 -10.45 -12.26
C ARG A 68 16.39 -9.10 -12.37
N THR A 69 15.21 -9.10 -12.98
CA THR A 69 14.31 -7.94 -13.01
C THR A 69 12.93 -8.30 -12.45
N ALA A 70 12.09 -7.31 -12.19
CA ALA A 70 10.74 -7.50 -11.65
C ALA A 70 9.84 -8.29 -12.60
N ASP A 71 8.91 -9.05 -12.03
CA ASP A 71 7.90 -9.78 -12.81
C ASP A 71 6.70 -8.90 -13.16
N PHE A 72 6.43 -7.89 -12.34
CA PHE A 72 5.62 -6.71 -12.65
C PHE A 72 5.95 -5.60 -11.63
N ILE A 73 5.46 -4.39 -11.84
CA ILE A 73 5.63 -3.25 -10.93
C ILE A 73 4.24 -2.76 -10.48
N VAL A 74 4.10 -2.48 -9.19
CA VAL A 74 2.92 -1.76 -8.67
C VAL A 74 3.30 -0.29 -8.47
N ILE A 75 2.62 0.61 -9.16
CA ILE A 75 2.78 2.06 -8.98
C ILE A 75 1.75 2.53 -7.96
N GLU A 76 2.20 2.96 -6.78
CA GLU A 76 1.32 3.49 -5.73
C GLU A 76 1.27 5.02 -5.79
N GLY A 77 0.07 5.54 -6.07
CA GLY A 77 -0.21 6.96 -6.15
C GLY A 77 -0.56 7.66 -4.83
N PRO A 78 -0.55 9.00 -4.82
CA PRO A 78 -0.66 9.80 -3.61
C PRO A 78 -2.03 9.70 -2.93
N LYS A 79 -3.05 9.17 -3.63
CA LYS A 79 -4.41 8.93 -3.13
C LYS A 79 -4.62 7.55 -2.47
N ALA A 80 -3.56 6.73 -2.36
CA ALA A 80 -3.61 5.42 -1.72
C ALA A 80 -4.00 5.48 -0.23
N GLY A 81 -4.51 4.38 0.30
CA GLY A 81 -4.76 4.26 1.75
C GLY A 81 -3.60 3.59 2.46
N GLY A 82 -3.52 3.74 3.78
CA GLY A 82 -2.47 3.11 4.55
C GLY A 82 -1.15 3.86 4.43
N HIS A 83 -0.05 3.13 4.46
CA HIS A 83 1.29 3.71 4.40
C HIS A 83 1.62 4.23 2.99
N LEU A 84 2.30 5.39 2.88
CA LEU A 84 2.48 6.11 1.62
C LEU A 84 3.96 6.31 1.27
N GLY A 85 4.32 6.07 0.00
CA GLY A 85 5.64 6.32 -0.57
C GLY A 85 6.00 7.79 -0.87
N PHE A 86 5.38 8.76 -0.20
CA PHE A 86 5.49 10.20 -0.47
C PHE A 86 5.94 10.99 0.77
N SER A 87 6.56 12.16 0.57
CA SER A 87 6.84 13.09 1.66
C SER A 87 5.57 13.81 2.15
N ASN A 88 5.58 14.34 3.37
CA ASN A 88 4.47 15.14 3.89
C ASN A 88 4.19 16.37 3.01
N GLU A 89 5.23 17.01 2.46
CA GLU A 89 5.10 18.15 1.57
C GLU A 89 4.34 17.78 0.30
N GLN A 90 4.71 16.66 -0.33
CA GLN A 90 4.02 16.14 -1.52
C GLN A 90 2.55 15.82 -1.22
N LEU A 91 2.28 15.18 -0.07
CA LEU A 91 0.91 14.80 0.31
C LEU A 91 0.03 16.02 0.63
N ASN A 92 0.58 17.04 1.28
CA ASN A 92 -0.12 18.29 1.57
C ASN A 92 -0.44 19.10 0.31
N ASN A 93 0.27 18.87 -0.79
CA ASN A 93 0.01 19.52 -2.07
C ASN A 93 -0.15 18.49 -3.21
N THR A 94 -1.02 17.49 -2.99
CA THR A 94 -1.25 16.43 -3.97
C THR A 94 -1.76 16.99 -5.31
N ALA A 95 -2.50 18.10 -5.30
CA ALA A 95 -3.05 18.72 -6.51
C ALA A 95 -1.97 19.29 -7.45
N SER A 96 -0.78 19.62 -6.95
CA SER A 96 0.34 20.06 -7.79
C SER A 96 1.19 18.91 -8.30
N LEU A 97 0.93 17.66 -7.89
CA LEU A 97 1.66 16.50 -8.36
C LEU A 97 1.12 16.09 -9.73
N ASP A 98 1.98 16.15 -10.75
CA ASP A 98 1.71 15.55 -12.05
C ASP A 98 1.99 14.03 -11.98
N PHE A 99 1.08 13.32 -11.32
CA PHE A 99 1.22 11.89 -11.11
C PHE A 99 1.01 11.07 -12.39
N ASP A 100 0.23 11.59 -13.35
CA ASP A 100 0.07 10.97 -14.66
C ASP A 100 1.41 10.92 -15.40
N ASN A 101 2.16 12.02 -15.40
CA ASN A 101 3.52 12.03 -15.94
C ASN A 101 4.47 11.14 -15.12
N GLU A 102 4.30 11.02 -13.81
CA GLU A 102 5.09 10.07 -13.01
C GLU A 102 4.83 8.61 -13.42
N ILE A 103 3.57 8.24 -13.67
CA ILE A 103 3.18 6.91 -14.17
C ILE A 103 3.87 6.63 -15.52
N THR A 104 3.74 7.53 -16.50
CA THR A 104 4.33 7.34 -17.83
C THR A 104 5.86 7.29 -17.76
N ASN A 105 6.49 8.08 -16.88
CA ASN A 105 7.92 8.05 -16.61
C ASN A 105 8.40 6.71 -16.03
N ILE A 106 7.63 6.08 -15.15
CA ILE A 106 7.94 4.74 -14.63
C ILE A 106 7.76 3.68 -15.72
N ILE A 107 6.71 3.78 -16.54
CA ILE A 107 6.47 2.88 -17.68
C ILE A 107 7.62 2.96 -18.68
N GLU A 108 8.15 4.16 -18.96
CA GLU A 108 9.32 4.31 -19.82
C GLU A 108 10.58 3.71 -19.16
N CYS A 109 10.78 3.96 -17.87
CA CYS A 109 11.93 3.47 -17.12
C CYS A 109 12.09 1.94 -17.15
N LYS A 110 10.99 1.18 -17.17
CA LYS A 110 11.06 -0.29 -17.17
C LYS A 110 11.52 -0.87 -18.53
N LYS A 111 11.37 -0.13 -19.64
CA LYS A 111 11.65 -0.65 -21.01
C LYS A 111 13.09 -1.11 -21.18
N GLU A 112 14.05 -0.37 -20.63
CA GLU A 112 15.48 -0.77 -20.59
C GLU A 112 15.66 -2.21 -20.04
N TYR A 113 14.90 -2.56 -19.00
CA TYR A 113 14.97 -3.87 -18.37
C TYR A 113 14.10 -4.90 -19.08
N GLU A 114 13.04 -4.49 -19.79
CA GLU A 114 12.32 -5.39 -20.68
C GLU A 114 13.23 -5.89 -21.81
N ASP A 115 13.95 -4.96 -22.45
CA ASP A 115 14.87 -5.27 -23.55
C ASP A 115 16.04 -6.13 -23.07
N LYS A 116 16.70 -5.71 -21.97
CA LYS A 116 17.85 -6.43 -21.40
C LYS A 116 17.54 -7.88 -21.04
N TYR A 117 16.35 -8.13 -20.49
CA TYR A 117 15.94 -9.47 -20.04
C TYR A 117 15.01 -10.19 -21.02
N SER A 118 14.74 -9.58 -22.19
CA SER A 118 13.83 -10.11 -23.22
C SER A 118 12.49 -10.57 -22.63
N LYS A 119 11.91 -9.77 -21.71
CA LYS A 119 10.64 -10.08 -21.03
C LYS A 119 9.79 -8.84 -20.83
N LYS A 120 8.48 -9.00 -20.78
CA LYS A 120 7.57 -7.93 -20.37
C LYS A 120 7.53 -7.78 -18.85
N ILE A 121 7.38 -6.54 -18.39
CA ILE A 121 7.21 -6.18 -16.99
C ILE A 121 5.89 -5.41 -16.90
N PRO A 122 4.75 -6.08 -16.65
CA PRO A 122 3.47 -5.39 -16.53
C PRO A 122 3.49 -4.30 -15.44
N VAL A 123 2.69 -3.26 -15.63
CA VAL A 123 2.56 -2.14 -14.69
C VAL A 123 1.13 -2.07 -14.17
N ILE A 124 1.00 -2.13 -12.85
CA ILE A 124 -0.29 -2.09 -12.15
C ILE A 124 -0.38 -0.77 -11.37
N VAL A 125 -1.34 0.09 -11.69
CA VAL A 125 -1.52 1.39 -11.00
C VAL A 125 -2.44 1.23 -9.80
N ALA A 126 -2.06 1.81 -8.66
CA ALA A 126 -2.77 1.73 -7.40
C ALA A 126 -2.93 3.11 -6.77
N GLY A 127 -3.95 3.25 -5.92
CA GLY A 127 -4.18 4.46 -5.13
C GLY A 127 -5.10 5.45 -5.83
N GLY A 128 -6.24 5.76 -5.20
CA GLY A 128 -7.24 6.66 -5.76
C GLY A 128 -8.18 6.05 -6.79
N ILE A 129 -7.87 4.87 -7.35
CA ILE A 129 -8.76 4.16 -8.28
C ILE A 129 -10.07 3.81 -7.56
N PHE A 130 -11.16 4.46 -7.94
CA PHE A 130 -12.47 4.32 -7.33
C PHE A 130 -13.46 3.65 -8.28
N ASP A 131 -13.61 4.15 -9.50
CA ASP A 131 -14.61 3.67 -10.46
C ASP A 131 -13.98 3.27 -11.82
N LYS A 132 -14.84 2.84 -12.75
CA LYS A 132 -14.44 2.44 -14.09
C LYS A 132 -13.71 3.53 -14.88
N GLN A 133 -14.01 4.81 -14.66
CA GLN A 133 -13.33 5.90 -15.36
C GLN A 133 -11.88 6.04 -14.87
N ASP A 134 -11.65 5.88 -13.56
CA ASP A 134 -10.29 5.85 -13.01
C ASP A 134 -9.48 4.67 -13.59
N ILE A 135 -10.13 3.51 -13.80
CA ILE A 135 -9.50 2.34 -14.44
C ILE A 135 -9.14 2.66 -15.89
N ILE A 136 -10.09 3.16 -16.68
CA ILE A 136 -9.87 3.52 -18.08
C ILE A 136 -8.74 4.56 -18.19
N HIS A 137 -8.72 5.56 -17.32
CA HIS A 137 -7.65 6.56 -17.26
C HIS A 137 -6.27 5.90 -17.06
N ALA A 138 -6.13 5.02 -16.07
CA ALA A 138 -4.87 4.32 -15.82
C ALA A 138 -4.43 3.48 -17.03
N ILE A 139 -5.36 2.77 -17.68
CA ILE A 139 -5.07 1.98 -18.89
C ILE A 139 -4.64 2.90 -20.05
N ASN A 140 -5.29 4.06 -20.23
CA ASN A 140 -4.93 5.03 -21.27
C ASN A 140 -3.54 5.64 -21.07
N LEU A 141 -3.04 5.71 -19.83
CA LEU A 141 -1.66 6.09 -19.52
C LEU A 141 -0.64 4.98 -19.83
N GLY A 142 -1.11 3.78 -20.22
CA GLY A 142 -0.27 2.63 -20.56
C GLY A 142 -0.07 1.62 -19.44
N ALA A 143 -0.88 1.68 -18.37
CA ALA A 143 -0.90 0.62 -17.37
C ALA A 143 -1.53 -0.66 -17.94
N ASP A 144 -1.06 -1.82 -17.44
CA ASP A 144 -1.59 -3.13 -17.80
C ASP A 144 -2.74 -3.57 -16.87
N GLY A 145 -2.97 -2.84 -15.78
CA GLY A 145 -4.03 -3.11 -14.82
C GLY A 145 -4.03 -2.13 -13.65
N VAL A 146 -4.94 -2.37 -12.71
CA VAL A 146 -5.08 -1.57 -11.49
C VAL A 146 -5.13 -2.43 -10.23
N GLN A 147 -4.77 -1.84 -9.08
CA GLN A 147 -4.94 -2.44 -7.76
C GLN A 147 -5.85 -1.54 -6.92
N ILE A 148 -6.98 -2.10 -6.48
CA ILE A 148 -8.02 -1.40 -5.73
C ILE A 148 -8.19 -2.07 -4.36
N ALA A 149 -8.17 -1.27 -3.28
CA ALA A 149 -8.25 -1.80 -1.91
C ALA A 149 -9.40 -1.19 -1.10
N SER A 150 -9.42 0.13 -0.91
CA SER A 150 -10.39 0.76 0.01
C SER A 150 -11.86 0.51 -0.34
N ARG A 151 -12.21 0.39 -1.63
CA ARG A 151 -13.55 0.00 -2.10
C ARG A 151 -14.01 -1.35 -1.54
N PHE A 152 -13.08 -2.31 -1.41
CA PHE A 152 -13.38 -3.67 -0.99
C PHE A 152 -13.59 -3.82 0.52
N VAL A 153 -13.25 -2.81 1.33
CA VAL A 153 -13.50 -2.85 2.79
C VAL A 153 -15.00 -2.86 3.09
N ALA A 154 -15.79 -2.06 2.37
CA ALA A 154 -17.24 -1.99 2.51
C ALA A 154 -17.98 -3.10 1.74
N THR A 155 -17.38 -4.29 1.63
CA THR A 155 -18.04 -5.48 1.07
C THR A 155 -18.48 -6.42 2.18
N LYS A 156 -19.49 -7.25 1.94
CA LYS A 156 -19.94 -8.28 2.90
C LYS A 156 -18.83 -9.29 3.22
N GLU A 157 -18.01 -9.60 2.23
CA GLU A 157 -16.95 -10.61 2.26
C GLU A 157 -15.69 -10.16 3.01
N CYS A 158 -15.46 -8.85 3.15
CA CYS A 158 -14.38 -8.35 4.00
C CYS A 158 -14.60 -8.81 5.45
N ASP A 159 -13.56 -9.33 6.10
CA ASP A 159 -13.61 -9.91 7.44
C ASP A 159 -13.48 -8.88 8.58
N ALA A 160 -13.30 -7.60 8.24
CA ALA A 160 -13.34 -6.52 9.22
C ALA A 160 -14.71 -6.46 9.92
N SER A 161 -14.72 -6.08 11.20
CA SER A 161 -15.94 -5.95 11.98
C SER A 161 -16.98 -5.05 11.29
N PRO A 162 -18.29 -5.25 11.55
CA PRO A 162 -19.32 -4.35 11.06
C PRO A 162 -19.08 -2.89 11.45
N ALA A 163 -18.53 -2.63 12.64
CA ALA A 163 -18.18 -1.28 13.09
C ALA A 163 -17.08 -0.65 12.23
N TYR A 164 -16.04 -1.40 11.82
CA TYR A 164 -15.00 -0.90 10.92
C TYR A 164 -15.56 -0.53 9.54
N LYS A 165 -16.45 -1.37 8.99
CA LYS A 165 -17.14 -1.08 7.72
C LYS A 165 -18.05 0.14 7.86
N GLN A 166 -18.79 0.26 8.96
CA GLN A 166 -19.66 1.41 9.21
C GLN A 166 -18.86 2.71 9.37
N ALA A 167 -17.65 2.65 9.94
CA ALA A 167 -16.75 3.79 9.99
C ALA A 167 -16.35 4.28 8.58
N TYR A 168 -16.21 3.38 7.61
CA TYR A 168 -16.03 3.76 6.20
C TYR A 168 -17.28 4.42 5.61
N ILE A 169 -18.47 3.85 5.85
CA ILE A 169 -19.74 4.40 5.33
C ILE A 169 -20.03 5.80 5.90
N ASN A 170 -19.68 6.02 7.17
CA ASN A 170 -19.90 7.28 7.85
C ASN A 170 -18.80 8.31 7.58
N ALA A 171 -17.68 7.90 6.98
CA ALA A 171 -16.56 8.78 6.73
C ALA A 171 -16.92 9.85 5.70
N ARG A 172 -16.47 11.07 5.94
CA ARG A 172 -16.54 12.16 4.98
C ARG A 172 -15.15 12.54 4.50
N GLN A 173 -15.08 13.35 3.46
CA GLN A 173 -13.80 13.77 2.89
C GLN A 173 -12.95 14.53 3.92
N GLU A 174 -13.58 15.35 4.76
CA GLU A 174 -12.95 16.11 5.84
C GLU A 174 -12.39 15.24 6.98
N ASP A 175 -12.82 13.98 7.09
CA ASP A 175 -12.32 13.05 8.11
C ASP A 175 -11.00 12.39 7.68
N VAL A 176 -10.60 12.49 6.42
CA VAL A 176 -9.38 11.87 5.90
C VAL A 176 -8.17 12.71 6.26
N GLN A 177 -7.18 12.10 6.93
CA GLN A 177 -5.98 12.80 7.36
C GLN A 177 -4.71 12.00 7.07
N ILE A 178 -3.63 12.72 6.75
CA ILE A 178 -2.27 12.18 6.78
C ILE A 178 -1.76 12.14 8.22
N ILE A 179 -1.41 10.95 8.68
CA ILE A 179 -0.86 10.66 10.00
C ILE A 179 0.60 10.20 9.88
N GLN A 180 1.35 10.28 10.98
CA GLN A 180 2.66 9.67 11.08
C GLN A 180 2.55 8.29 11.72
N SER A 181 3.12 7.27 11.06
CA SER A 181 3.30 5.96 11.67
C SER A 181 4.32 6.02 12.82
N PRO A 182 4.36 5.02 13.72
CA PRO A 182 5.34 4.98 14.80
C PRO A 182 6.81 5.07 14.37
N VAL A 183 7.11 4.71 13.12
CA VAL A 183 8.46 4.76 12.55
C VAL A 183 8.68 5.96 11.63
N GLY A 184 7.81 6.98 11.73
CA GLY A 184 7.95 8.26 11.03
C GLY A 184 7.63 8.24 9.54
N MET A 185 6.98 7.17 9.07
CA MET A 185 6.55 7.08 7.68
C MET A 185 5.08 7.54 7.54
N PRO A 186 4.73 8.37 6.54
CA PRO A 186 3.37 8.89 6.41
C PRO A 186 2.34 7.81 6.11
N GLY A 187 1.10 7.99 6.55
CA GLY A 187 -0.01 7.16 6.12
C GLY A 187 -1.34 7.90 6.14
N ARG A 188 -2.34 7.41 5.41
CA ARG A 188 -3.68 8.01 5.33
C ARG A 188 -4.70 7.19 6.13
N ALA A 189 -5.39 7.86 7.04
CA ALA A 189 -6.35 7.26 7.96
C ALA A 189 -7.53 8.20 8.24
N LEU A 190 -8.62 7.65 8.80
CA LEU A 190 -9.73 8.43 9.31
C LEU A 190 -9.37 9.11 10.64
N ARG A 191 -9.80 10.36 10.80
CA ARG A 191 -9.62 11.18 12.01
C ARG A 191 -10.69 10.86 13.06
N ASN A 192 -10.52 9.71 13.70
CA ASN A 192 -11.36 9.26 14.82
C ASN A 192 -10.88 9.74 16.20
N ALA A 193 -11.51 9.28 17.27
CA ALA A 193 -11.14 9.60 18.65
C ALA A 193 -9.68 9.24 18.98
N PHE A 194 -9.21 8.08 18.52
CA PHE A 194 -7.82 7.63 18.67
C PHE A 194 -6.82 8.63 18.09
N ILE A 195 -7.00 9.06 16.84
CA ILE A 195 -6.09 10.05 16.21
C ILE A 195 -6.13 11.38 16.96
N LYS A 196 -7.32 11.85 17.36
CA LYS A 196 -7.46 13.10 18.15
C LYS A 196 -6.77 13.02 19.52
N GLN A 197 -6.73 11.83 20.14
CA GLN A 197 -5.99 11.62 21.39
C GLN A 197 -4.47 11.76 21.19
N LEU A 198 -3.96 11.27 20.06
CA LEU A 198 -2.52 11.32 19.74
C LEU A 198 -2.01 12.73 19.49
N ASP A 199 -2.87 13.66 19.09
CA ASP A 199 -2.49 15.08 18.94
C ASP A 199 -2.06 15.70 20.29
N ASN A 200 -2.57 15.17 21.40
CA ASN A 200 -2.35 15.73 22.74
C ASN A 200 -1.37 14.90 23.58
N SER A 201 -1.31 13.58 23.37
CA SER A 201 -0.55 12.69 24.25
C SER A 201 -0.14 11.38 23.57
N ARG A 202 1.03 10.86 23.94
CA ARG A 202 1.42 9.49 23.60
C ARG A 202 0.57 8.49 24.39
N ILE A 203 0.28 7.35 23.76
CA ILE A 203 -0.35 6.20 24.41
C ILE A 203 0.75 5.19 24.80
N PRO A 204 1.03 4.99 26.10
CA PRO A 204 2.07 4.07 26.54
C PRO A 204 1.86 2.64 26.04
N ILE A 205 2.94 1.99 25.62
CA ILE A 205 2.92 0.63 25.11
C ILE A 205 3.14 -0.34 26.27
N SER A 206 2.07 -1.02 26.70
CA SER A 206 2.14 -2.06 27.74
C SER A 206 2.65 -3.41 27.22
N LYS A 207 2.43 -3.71 25.93
CA LYS A 207 2.89 -4.93 25.26
C LYS A 207 3.39 -4.60 23.86
N CYS A 208 4.63 -4.99 23.57
CA CYS A 208 5.21 -4.84 22.24
C CYS A 208 5.02 -6.13 21.42
N TYR A 209 4.55 -5.99 20.19
CA TYR A 209 4.42 -7.11 19.22
C TYR A 209 5.70 -7.37 18.43
N ASN A 210 6.75 -6.56 18.64
CA ASN A 210 8.03 -6.72 17.97
C ASN A 210 7.93 -6.76 16.42
N CYS A 211 7.00 -5.97 15.86
CA CYS A 211 6.54 -6.08 14.48
C CYS A 211 7.42 -5.35 13.44
N LEU A 212 7.99 -4.19 13.80
CA LEU A 212 8.73 -3.31 12.90
C LEU A 212 10.21 -3.25 13.31
N GLU A 213 11.10 -3.32 12.33
CA GLU A 213 12.56 -3.38 12.54
C GLU A 213 13.09 -2.16 13.29
N LYS A 214 12.64 -0.96 12.90
CA LYS A 214 13.13 0.32 13.42
C LYS A 214 12.26 0.92 14.53
N CYS A 215 11.34 0.15 15.11
CA CYS A 215 10.44 0.65 16.15
C CYS A 215 11.10 0.60 17.54
N ASN A 216 11.03 1.71 18.27
CA ASN A 216 11.41 1.78 19.69
C ASN A 216 10.17 2.05 20.55
N PRO A 217 9.61 1.04 21.24
CA PRO A 217 8.38 1.18 22.03
C PRO A 217 8.42 2.27 23.11
N ALA A 218 9.59 2.67 23.58
CA ALA A 218 9.74 3.72 24.60
C ALA A 218 9.59 5.14 24.02
N LYS A 219 9.76 5.31 22.70
CA LYS A 219 9.81 6.62 22.03
C LYS A 219 8.63 6.88 21.11
N VAL A 220 8.00 5.85 20.58
CA VAL A 220 6.91 6.00 19.61
C VAL A 220 5.60 6.47 20.27
N PRO A 221 4.74 7.21 19.55
CA PRO A 221 3.52 7.79 20.13
C PRO A 221 2.44 6.75 20.46
N TYR A 222 2.43 5.60 19.78
CA TYR A 222 1.49 4.50 20.00
C TYR A 222 2.01 3.20 19.39
N CYS A 223 1.35 2.08 19.72
CA CYS A 223 1.59 0.80 19.06
C CYS A 223 0.66 0.61 17.85
N ILE A 224 1.21 0.68 16.62
CA ILE A 224 0.42 0.53 15.39
C ILE A 224 -0.27 -0.83 15.28
N THR A 225 0.40 -1.93 15.63
CA THR A 225 -0.23 -3.26 15.59
C THR A 225 -1.43 -3.36 16.52
N LYS A 226 -1.34 -2.81 17.74
CA LYS A 226 -2.48 -2.78 18.66
C LYS A 226 -3.63 -1.96 18.08
N ALA A 227 -3.35 -0.76 17.56
CA ALA A 227 -4.36 0.12 16.99
C ALA A 227 -5.06 -0.51 15.77
N LEU A 228 -4.32 -1.18 14.89
CA LEU A 228 -4.89 -1.90 13.74
C LEU A 228 -5.77 -3.08 14.19
N ILE A 229 -5.32 -3.87 15.18
CA ILE A 229 -6.10 -4.98 15.73
C ILE A 229 -7.39 -4.49 16.39
N ASN A 230 -7.33 -3.40 17.17
CA ASN A 230 -8.50 -2.79 17.79
C ASN A 230 -9.53 -2.41 16.71
N ALA A 231 -9.08 -1.68 15.68
CA ALA A 231 -9.94 -1.22 14.60
C ALA A 231 -10.64 -2.39 13.88
N VAL A 232 -9.87 -3.38 13.39
CA VAL A 232 -10.44 -4.49 12.62
C VAL A 232 -11.42 -5.32 13.46
N LYS A 233 -11.22 -5.40 14.79
CA LYS A 233 -12.13 -6.08 15.73
C LYS A 233 -13.34 -5.24 16.17
N GLY A 234 -13.41 -3.98 15.77
CA GLY A 234 -14.58 -3.10 15.99
C GLY A 234 -14.44 -2.06 17.08
N ASP A 235 -13.30 -2.00 17.75
CA ASP A 235 -12.94 -0.88 18.61
C ASP A 235 -12.38 0.26 17.74
N VAL A 236 -13.30 0.89 17.01
CA VAL A 236 -13.01 1.99 16.07
C VAL A 236 -12.61 3.28 16.78
N ASP A 237 -12.97 3.46 18.06
CA ASP A 237 -12.63 4.66 18.82
C ASP A 237 -11.19 4.62 19.35
N ASN A 238 -10.64 3.43 19.63
CA ASN A 238 -9.24 3.23 20.04
C ASN A 238 -8.39 2.56 18.95
N GLY A 239 -8.88 2.57 17.72
CA GLY A 239 -8.30 1.89 16.58
C GLY A 239 -7.67 2.84 15.57
N LEU A 240 -6.74 2.33 14.76
CA LEU A 240 -6.25 3.03 13.58
C LEU A 240 -6.98 2.51 12.34
N ILE A 241 -7.74 3.38 11.67
CA ILE A 241 -8.54 3.03 10.49
C ILE A 241 -7.84 3.63 9.26
N PHE A 242 -6.98 2.86 8.61
CA PHE A 242 -6.39 3.29 7.35
C PHE A 242 -7.44 3.35 6.26
N CYS A 243 -7.40 4.37 5.40
CA CYS A 243 -8.36 4.55 4.32
C CYS A 243 -7.72 5.29 3.14
N GLY A 244 -8.21 5.05 1.93
CA GLY A 244 -7.84 5.81 0.74
C GLY A 244 -8.48 7.20 0.74
N ASP A 245 -7.98 8.07 -0.14
CA ASP A 245 -8.42 9.47 -0.22
C ASP A 245 -9.90 9.62 -0.59
N ASN A 246 -10.41 8.68 -1.38
CA ASN A 246 -11.79 8.66 -1.87
C ASN A 246 -12.79 7.95 -0.93
N VAL A 247 -12.44 7.70 0.34
CA VAL A 247 -13.29 6.90 1.25
C VAL A 247 -14.68 7.51 1.44
N GLY A 248 -14.82 8.84 1.45
CA GLY A 248 -16.12 9.52 1.61
C GLY A 248 -17.08 9.34 0.44
N ARG A 249 -16.65 8.74 -0.67
CA ARG A 249 -17.51 8.34 -1.79
C ARG A 249 -18.18 6.97 -1.55
N ILE A 250 -17.77 6.21 -0.53
CA ILE A 250 -18.32 4.90 -0.20
C ILE A 250 -19.53 5.09 0.73
N ASN A 251 -20.74 4.88 0.22
CA ASN A 251 -21.99 5.20 0.92
C ASN A 251 -22.84 3.96 1.28
N GLU A 252 -22.47 2.77 0.82
CA GLU A 252 -23.19 1.54 1.11
C GLU A 252 -22.26 0.34 1.32
N ILE A 253 -22.77 -0.67 2.04
CA ILE A 253 -22.15 -1.99 2.11
C ILE A 253 -22.66 -2.82 0.94
N THR A 254 -21.75 -3.24 0.05
CA THR A 254 -22.08 -4.02 -1.15
C THR A 254 -21.51 -5.44 -1.08
N THR A 255 -21.52 -6.19 -2.19
CA THR A 255 -20.84 -7.49 -2.31
C THR A 255 -19.63 -7.34 -3.23
N VAL A 256 -18.63 -8.22 -3.07
CA VAL A 256 -17.49 -8.30 -4.01
C VAL A 256 -17.99 -8.45 -5.45
N ASN A 257 -18.99 -9.32 -5.68
CA ASN A 257 -19.56 -9.53 -7.01
C ASN A 257 -20.16 -8.24 -7.61
N SER A 258 -21.01 -7.54 -6.84
CA SER A 258 -21.62 -6.28 -7.29
C SER A 258 -20.56 -5.20 -7.56
N LEU A 259 -19.58 -5.08 -6.67
CA LEU A 259 -18.48 -4.12 -6.83
C LEU A 259 -17.63 -4.45 -8.07
N MET A 260 -17.32 -5.72 -8.31
CA MET A 260 -16.58 -6.13 -9.52
C MET A 260 -17.34 -5.76 -10.79
N LYS A 261 -18.66 -5.99 -10.83
CA LYS A 261 -19.50 -5.58 -11.97
C LYS A 261 -19.46 -4.07 -12.18
N GLU A 262 -19.66 -3.29 -11.12
CA GLU A 262 -19.58 -1.81 -11.17
C GLU A 262 -18.25 -1.31 -11.74
N LEU A 263 -17.14 -1.98 -11.43
CA LEU A 263 -15.82 -1.60 -11.91
C LEU A 263 -15.56 -1.97 -13.38
N THR A 264 -16.26 -2.97 -13.93
CA THR A 264 -15.98 -3.52 -15.26
C THR A 264 -17.05 -3.21 -16.32
N GLU A 265 -18.32 -3.09 -15.91
CA GLU A 265 -19.48 -2.89 -16.79
C GLU A 265 -19.81 -1.40 -16.94
#